data_AF-A0A024GCS8-F1
#
_entry.id   AF-A0A024GCS8-F1
#
_cell.length_a   1.000
_cell.length_b   1.000
_cell.length_c   1.000
_cell.angle_alpha   90.00
_cell.angle_beta   90.00
_cell.angle_gamma   90.00
#
_symmetry.space_group_name_H-M   'P 1'
#
loop_
_entity.id
_entity.type
_entity.pdbx_description
1 polymer ?
#
loop_
_entity_poly.entity_id
_entity_poly.type
_entity_poly.pdbx_seq_one_letter_code
_entity_poly.pdbx_strand_id
1 'polypeptide(L)'
;MKRLEEKAPKLSGYLRKRGEIFTTWKKRYMILDQGVLSWRHDNKPESQAIKSSAVVSVITWGGRNFGLCIRLENGRDLYVDCGTDTNQELWYDAIENHVALHKLKTMGSETYEEEIQQKAEIESPTTVDDYEVLINRVEI
;
A
#
# COMPACT_ATOMS: atom_id res chain seq x y z
N MET A 1 -6.25 -25.77 -0.27
CA MET A 1 -7.19 -24.70 0.11
C MET A 1 -6.57 -23.36 -0.26
N LYS A 2 -7.21 -22.57 -1.15
CA LYS A 2 -6.71 -21.22 -1.50
C LYS A 2 -7.09 -20.29 -0.34
N ARG A 3 -6.09 -19.78 0.39
CA ARG A 3 -6.25 -18.66 1.31
C ARG A 3 -6.91 -17.53 0.51
N LEU A 4 -8.14 -17.16 0.87
CA LEU A 4 -8.80 -16.00 0.30
C LEU A 4 -7.94 -14.81 0.69
N GLU A 5 -7.13 -14.31 -0.25
CA GLU A 5 -6.53 -12.99 -0.09
C GLU A 5 -7.70 -12.03 0.11
N GLU A 6 -7.83 -11.47 1.31
CA GLU A 6 -8.71 -10.33 1.56
C GLU A 6 -8.20 -9.18 0.71
N LYS A 7 -8.67 -9.16 -0.53
CA LYS A 7 -8.36 -8.14 -1.52
C LYS A 7 -9.06 -6.87 -1.06
N ALA A 8 -8.29 -5.80 -0.87
CA ALA A 8 -8.84 -4.50 -0.55
C ALA A 8 -10.00 -4.17 -1.52
N PRO A 9 -11.10 -3.58 -1.03
CA PRO A 9 -12.27 -3.31 -1.87
C PRO A 9 -11.87 -2.42 -3.05
N LYS A 10 -12.30 -2.82 -4.24
CA LYS A 10 -12.14 -2.02 -5.45
C LYS A 10 -13.19 -0.91 -5.45
N LEU A 11 -12.75 0.34 -5.36
CA LEU A 11 -13.61 1.53 -5.42
C LEU A 11 -13.40 2.25 -6.75
N SER A 12 -14.47 2.72 -7.38
CA SER A 12 -14.36 3.49 -8.62
C SER A 12 -15.47 4.51 -8.77
N GLY A 13 -15.17 5.64 -9.42
CA GLY A 13 -16.11 6.73 -9.54
C GLY A 13 -15.52 7.97 -10.18
N TYR A 14 -16.37 8.91 -10.57
CA TYR A 14 -15.91 10.19 -11.10
C TYR A 14 -15.57 11.16 -9.98
N LEU A 15 -14.34 11.69 -10.02
CA LEU A 15 -13.89 12.76 -9.13
C LEU A 15 -13.36 13.93 -9.95
N ARG A 16 -13.37 15.14 -9.37
CA ARG A 16 -12.65 16.29 -9.93
C ARG A 16 -11.28 16.35 -9.29
N LYS A 17 -10.21 16.27 -10.09
CA LYS A 17 -8.84 16.41 -9.58
C LYS A 17 -8.18 17.71 -10.02
N ARG A 18 -7.37 18.29 -9.14
CA ARG A 18 -6.47 19.39 -9.49
C ARG A 18 -5.40 18.91 -10.47
N GLY A 19 -5.07 19.72 -11.46
CA GLY A 19 -3.95 19.47 -12.35
C GLY A 19 -2.61 19.62 -11.63
N GLU A 20 -1.62 18.89 -12.11
CA GLU A 20 -0.28 18.81 -11.53
C GLU A 20 0.51 20.10 -11.77
N ILE A 21 0.55 20.55 -13.03
CA ILE A 21 1.27 21.75 -13.45
C ILE A 21 0.31 22.95 -13.41
N PHE A 22 -0.82 22.82 -14.10
CA PHE A 22 -1.86 23.84 -14.13
C PHE A 22 -2.94 23.51 -13.11
N THR A 23 -3.28 24.46 -12.24
CA THR A 23 -4.26 24.30 -11.14
C THR A 23 -5.72 24.12 -11.60
N THR A 24 -5.93 23.86 -12.89
CA THR A 24 -7.21 23.48 -13.48
C THR A 24 -7.79 22.21 -12.85
N TRP A 25 -9.11 22.17 -12.69
CA TRP A 25 -9.83 21.01 -12.18
C TRP A 25 -10.36 20.18 -13.35
N LYS A 26 -10.11 18.87 -13.32
CA LYS A 26 -10.51 17.96 -14.39
C LYS A 26 -11.32 16.80 -13.82
N LYS A 27 -12.51 16.56 -14.39
CA LYS A 27 -13.30 15.35 -14.11
C LYS A 27 -12.56 14.14 -14.68
N ARG A 28 -12.31 13.13 -13.85
CA ARG A 28 -11.65 11.88 -14.24
C ARG A 28 -12.34 10.72 -13.57
N TYR A 29 -12.42 9.59 -14.28
CA TYR A 29 -12.88 8.35 -13.69
C TYR A 29 -11.71 7.74 -12.92
N MET A 30 -11.84 7.66 -11.61
CA MET A 30 -10.82 7.15 -10.70
C MET A 30 -11.14 5.73 -10.29
N ILE A 31 -10.09 4.94 -10.06
CA ILE A 31 -10.17 3.56 -9.62
C ILE A 31 -9.09 3.36 -8.56
N LEU A 32 -9.50 2.94 -7.37
CA LEU A 32 -8.64 2.39 -6.33
C LEU A 32 -8.76 0.87 -6.38
N ASP A 33 -7.65 0.19 -6.67
CA ASP A 33 -7.58 -1.28 -6.65
C ASP A 33 -6.24 -1.68 -6.03
N GLN A 34 -6.28 -2.52 -5.00
CA GLN A 34 -5.09 -3.00 -4.27
C GLN A 34 -4.13 -1.86 -3.85
N GLY A 35 -4.66 -0.72 -3.42
CA GLY A 35 -3.83 0.42 -3.00
C GLY A 35 -3.29 1.29 -4.12
N VAL A 36 -3.49 0.88 -5.36
CA VAL A 36 -3.09 1.66 -6.52
C VAL A 36 -4.26 2.54 -6.95
N LEU A 37 -4.05 3.85 -6.88
CA LEU A 37 -4.98 4.83 -7.42
C LEU A 37 -4.61 5.13 -8.86
N SER A 38 -5.56 4.92 -9.76
CA SER A 38 -5.44 5.23 -11.19
C SER A 38 -6.58 6.11 -11.66
N TRP A 39 -6.35 6.87 -12.74
CA TRP A 39 -7.42 7.67 -13.34
C TRP A 39 -7.38 7.70 -14.86
N ARG A 40 -8.58 7.73 -15.45
CA ARG A 40 -8.86 7.64 -16.87
C ARG A 40 -9.70 8.84 -17.33
N HIS A 41 -9.80 9.02 -18.65
CA HIS A 41 -10.67 10.06 -19.20
C HIS A 41 -12.16 9.79 -18.92
N ASP A 42 -12.56 8.53 -19.00
CA ASP A 42 -13.93 8.05 -18.80
C ASP A 42 -13.95 6.63 -18.21
N ASN A 43 -15.13 6.05 -18.03
CA ASN A 43 -15.35 4.72 -17.45
C ASN A 43 -15.46 3.61 -18.49
N LYS A 44 -15.03 3.85 -19.74
CA LYS A 44 -15.14 2.85 -20.79
C LYS A 44 -14.09 1.73 -20.60
N PRO A 45 -14.41 0.47 -20.92
CA PRO A 45 -13.48 -0.65 -20.76
C PRO A 45 -12.13 -0.46 -21.46
N GLU A 46 -12.14 0.13 -22.66
CA GLU A 46 -10.98 0.40 -23.50
C GLU A 46 -10.14 1.61 -23.04
N SER A 47 -10.68 2.42 -22.12
CA SER A 47 -10.03 3.64 -21.65
C SER A 47 -8.79 3.30 -20.84
N GLN A 48 -7.63 3.75 -21.29
CA GLN A 48 -6.36 3.49 -20.60
C GLN A 48 -6.16 4.44 -19.40
N ALA A 49 -5.43 3.96 -18.40
CA ALA A 49 -5.00 4.79 -17.29
C ALA A 49 -4.06 5.90 -17.78
N ILE A 50 -4.38 7.15 -17.45
CA ILE A 50 -3.51 8.30 -17.72
C ILE A 50 -2.29 8.24 -16.80
N LYS A 51 -2.52 7.87 -15.54
CA LYS A 51 -1.48 7.68 -14.52
C LYS A 51 -2.03 6.74 -13.45
N SER A 52 -1.11 6.05 -12.78
CA SER A 52 -1.36 5.21 -11.61
C SER A 52 -0.23 5.42 -10.60
N SER A 53 -0.54 5.31 -9.31
CA SER A 53 0.44 5.35 -8.23
C SER A 53 -0.13 4.68 -7.00
N ALA A 54 0.71 4.03 -6.19
CA ALA A 54 0.29 3.58 -4.87
C ALA A 54 -0.04 4.79 -3.97
N VAL A 55 -1.00 4.60 -3.07
CA VAL A 55 -1.41 5.59 -2.06
C VAL A 55 -0.67 5.35 -0.76
N VAL A 56 -0.21 6.44 -0.14
CA VAL A 56 0.56 6.42 1.11
C VAL A 56 -0.29 6.91 2.29
N SER A 57 -1.09 7.93 2.06
CA SER A 57 -1.99 8.50 3.08
C SER A 57 -3.10 9.32 2.44
N VAL A 58 -4.15 9.59 3.23
CA VAL A 58 -5.23 10.50 2.86
C VAL A 58 -5.56 11.40 4.05
N ILE A 59 -5.91 12.65 3.78
CA ILE A 59 -6.49 13.58 4.76
C ILE A 59 -7.66 14.32 4.12
N THR A 60 -8.61 14.78 4.94
CA THR A 60 -9.61 15.75 4.50
C THR A 60 -8.93 17.09 4.21
N TRP A 61 -9.40 17.79 3.19
CA TRP A 61 -8.81 19.04 2.74
C TRP A 61 -9.86 20.11 2.51
N GLY A 62 -9.82 21.17 3.33
CA GLY A 62 -10.80 22.25 3.33
C GLY A 62 -10.70 23.26 2.18
N GLY A 63 -9.78 23.07 1.22
CA GLY A 63 -9.67 24.00 0.09
C GLY A 63 -10.78 23.86 -0.96
N ARG A 64 -11.62 22.82 -0.85
CA ARG A 64 -12.90 22.65 -1.56
C ARG A 64 -13.89 21.88 -0.69
N ASN A 65 -15.18 22.08 -0.94
CA ASN A 65 -16.22 21.24 -0.33
C ASN A 65 -15.94 19.77 -0.66
N PHE A 66 -15.97 18.92 0.36
CA PHE A 66 -15.74 17.48 0.23
C PHE A 66 -14.38 17.12 -0.39
N GLY A 67 -13.36 17.93 -0.08
CA GLY A 67 -12.01 17.78 -0.61
C GLY A 67 -11.19 16.73 0.11
N LEU A 68 -10.34 16.01 -0.63
CA LEU A 68 -9.31 15.14 -0.07
C LEU A 68 -7.93 15.52 -0.62
N CYS A 69 -6.91 15.34 0.21
CA CYS A 69 -5.51 15.36 -0.18
C CYS A 69 -4.94 13.96 -0.02
N ILE A 70 -4.55 13.34 -1.13
CA ILE A 70 -4.04 11.96 -1.17
C ILE A 70 -2.55 12.03 -1.47
N ARG A 71 -1.72 11.52 -0.57
CA ARG A 71 -0.28 11.38 -0.80
C ARG A 71 -0.02 10.13 -1.62
N LEU A 72 0.70 10.30 -2.72
CA LEU A 72 1.12 9.24 -3.61
C LEU A 72 2.56 8.84 -3.30
N GLU A 73 2.90 7.58 -3.60
CA GLU A 73 4.25 7.01 -3.40
C GLU A 73 5.36 7.78 -4.14
N ASN A 74 5.04 8.40 -5.28
CA ASN A 74 5.97 9.27 -6.01
C ASN A 74 6.25 10.63 -5.31
N GLY A 75 5.86 10.78 -4.05
CA GLY A 75 6.07 11.98 -3.22
C GLY A 75 5.09 13.12 -3.48
N ARG A 76 4.10 12.93 -4.36
CA ARG A 76 3.18 14.00 -4.77
C ARG A 76 1.84 13.93 -4.06
N ASP A 77 1.27 15.11 -3.86
CA ASP A 77 -0.09 15.24 -3.36
C ASP A 77 -1.10 15.41 -4.50
N LEU A 78 -2.13 14.56 -4.48
CA LEU A 78 -3.28 14.62 -5.36
C LEU A 78 -4.46 15.22 -4.61
N TYR A 79 -4.89 16.41 -5.02
CA TYR A 79 -6.09 17.05 -4.51
C TYR A 79 -7.30 16.67 -5.34
N VAL A 80 -8.34 16.17 -4.68
CA VAL A 80 -9.62 15.81 -5.30
C VAL A 80 -10.78 16.48 -4.60
N ASP A 81 -11.87 16.64 -5.35
CA ASP A 81 -13.17 17.12 -4.92
C ASP A 81 -14.18 16.01 -5.21
N CYS A 82 -14.78 15.50 -4.13
CA CYS A 82 -15.64 14.32 -4.13
C CYS A 82 -17.12 14.65 -4.42
N GLY A 83 -17.48 15.93 -4.47
CA GLY A 83 -18.82 16.40 -4.83
C GLY A 83 -19.89 16.23 -3.73
N THR A 84 -19.81 15.20 -2.89
CA THR A 84 -20.69 14.98 -1.73
C THR A 84 -19.90 14.48 -0.53
N ASP A 85 -20.46 14.65 0.67
CA ASP A 85 -19.97 14.13 1.95
C ASP A 85 -19.85 12.60 1.92
N THR A 86 -20.92 11.90 1.51
CA THR A 86 -20.94 10.43 1.44
C THR A 86 -19.82 9.92 0.53
N ASN A 87 -19.58 10.57 -0.60
CA ASN A 87 -18.51 10.16 -1.51
C ASN A 87 -17.13 10.50 -0.93
N GLN A 88 -16.98 11.61 -0.20
CA GLN A 88 -15.74 11.91 0.51
C GLN A 88 -15.40 10.83 1.54
N GLU A 89 -16.37 10.45 2.38
CA GLU A 89 -16.23 9.40 3.40
C GLU A 89 -15.87 8.06 2.76
N LEU A 90 -16.62 7.63 1.73
CA LEU A 90 -16.34 6.37 1.02
C LEU A 90 -14.91 6.29 0.46
N TRP A 91 -14.43 7.37 -0.17
CA TRP A 91 -13.06 7.42 -0.71
C TRP A 91 -12.01 7.52 0.39
N TYR A 92 -12.28 8.28 1.45
CA TYR A 92 -11.40 8.43 2.60
C TYR A 92 -11.20 7.07 3.30
N ASP A 93 -12.29 6.41 3.69
CA ASP A 93 -12.27 5.13 4.39
C ASP A 93 -11.60 4.04 3.57
N ALA A 94 -11.88 3.96 2.26
CA ALA A 94 -11.26 2.96 1.40
C ALA A 94 -9.73 3.11 1.32
N ILE A 95 -9.24 4.36 1.26
CA ILE A 95 -7.80 4.63 1.23
C ILE A 95 -7.17 4.43 2.60
N GLU A 96 -7.79 4.94 3.67
CA GLU A 96 -7.25 4.83 5.03
C GLU A 96 -7.18 3.36 5.48
N ASN A 97 -8.25 2.58 5.25
CA ASN A 97 -8.26 1.16 5.56
C ASN A 97 -7.18 0.40 4.78
N HIS A 98 -6.98 0.73 3.50
CA HIS A 98 -5.89 0.13 2.73
C HIS A 98 -4.51 0.45 3.33
N VAL A 99 -4.25 1.72 3.65
CA VAL A 99 -2.97 2.17 4.23
C VAL A 99 -2.73 1.52 5.58
N ALA A 100 -3.74 1.43 6.44
CA ALA A 100 -3.64 0.77 7.74
C ALA A 100 -3.33 -0.72 7.60
N LEU A 101 -4.05 -1.43 6.73
CA LEU A 101 -3.80 -2.86 6.46
C LEU A 101 -2.42 -3.10 5.86
N HIS A 102 -1.94 -2.21 4.98
CA HIS A 102 -0.60 -2.32 4.42
C HIS A 102 0.46 -2.18 5.52
N LYS A 103 0.35 -1.16 6.38
CA LYS A 103 1.28 -0.96 7.51
C LYS A 103 1.34 -2.17 8.44
N LEU A 104 0.19 -2.74 8.80
CA LEU A 104 0.13 -3.92 9.66
C LEU A 104 0.82 -5.14 9.03
N LYS A 105 0.66 -5.33 7.72
CA LYS A 105 1.32 -6.43 7.00
C LYS A 105 2.83 -6.23 6.91
N THR A 106 3.28 -5.00 6.65
CA THR A 106 4.71 -4.69 6.57
C THR A 106 5.37 -4.85 7.94
N MET A 107 4.79 -4.26 8.99
CA MET A 107 5.32 -4.38 10.37
C MET A 107 5.39 -5.84 10.83
N GLY A 108 4.34 -6.64 10.58
CA GLY A 108 4.35 -8.05 10.97
C GLY A 108 5.41 -8.89 10.25
N SER A 109 5.77 -8.53 9.01
CA SER A 109 6.86 -9.18 8.25
C SER A 109 8.22 -8.78 8.82
N GLU A 110 8.43 -7.48 9.07
CA GLU A 110 9.68 -6.95 9.63
C GLU A 110 9.96 -7.59 11.01
N THR A 111 8.96 -7.64 11.90
CA THR A 111 9.12 -8.29 13.22
C THR A 111 9.48 -9.77 13.10
N TYR A 112 8.87 -10.50 12.15
CA TYR A 112 9.18 -11.92 11.94
C TYR A 112 10.60 -12.14 11.40
N GLU A 113 11.06 -11.29 10.49
CA GLU A 113 12.44 -11.33 9.97
C GLU A 113 13.47 -11.03 11.07
N GLU A 114 13.20 -10.04 11.93
CA GLU A 114 14.03 -9.72 13.09
C GLU A 114 14.14 -10.91 14.07
N GLU A 115 13.02 -11.59 14.36
CA GLU A 115 13.01 -12.78 15.23
C GLU A 115 13.83 -13.94 14.64
N ILE A 116 13.79 -14.15 13.33
CA ILE A 116 14.60 -15.18 12.65
C ILE A 116 16.09 -14.84 12.77
N GLN A 117 16.46 -13.58 12.49
CA GLN A 117 17.85 -13.14 12.54
C GLN A 117 18.43 -13.29 13.95
N GLN A 118 17.67 -12.92 14.98
CA GLN A 118 18.10 -13.05 16.37
C GLN A 118 18.31 -14.52 16.78
N LYS A 119 17.44 -15.43 16.35
CA LYS A 119 17.62 -16.87 16.61
C LYS A 119 18.85 -17.43 15.90
N ALA A 120 19.08 -17.04 14.64
CA ALA A 120 20.25 -17.46 13.87
C ALA A 120 21.58 -16.96 14.49
N GLU A 121 21.58 -15.79 15.11
CA GLU A 121 22.75 -15.25 15.83
C GLU A 121 23.01 -15.98 17.16
N ILE A 122 21.95 -16.32 17.90
CA ILE A 122 22.05 -17.07 19.18
C ILE A 122 22.48 -18.53 18.93
N GLU A 123 22.02 -19.15 17.85
CA GLU A 123 22.36 -20.54 17.49
C GLU A 123 23.66 -20.66 16.66
N SER A 124 24.42 -19.57 16.49
CA SER A 124 25.75 -19.65 15.89
C SER A 124 26.66 -20.54 16.76
N PRO A 125 27.28 -21.60 16.21
CA PRO A 125 28.18 -22.45 16.99
C PRO A 125 29.41 -21.63 17.41
N THR A 126 29.48 -21.21 18.68
CA THR A 126 30.59 -20.39 19.19
C THR A 126 31.83 -21.19 19.59
N THR A 127 31.91 -22.49 19.36
CA THR A 127 33.09 -23.26 19.80
C THR A 127 33.57 -24.27 18.76
N VAL A 128 34.86 -24.13 18.45
CA VAL A 128 35.66 -24.90 17.48
C VAL A 128 35.88 -26.37 17.92
N ASP A 129 35.37 -26.78 19.10
CA ASP A 129 35.78 -28.03 19.77
C ASP A 129 34.93 -29.28 19.44
N ASP A 130 33.81 -29.18 18.73
CA ASP A 130 32.93 -30.35 18.49
C ASP A 130 33.31 -31.22 17.28
N TYR A 131 34.31 -30.83 16.48
CA TYR A 131 34.75 -31.61 15.31
C TYR A 131 35.75 -32.74 15.63
N GLU A 132 36.33 -32.78 16.84
CA GLU A 132 37.32 -33.80 17.23
C GLU A 132 36.70 -35.10 17.79
N VAL A 133 35.41 -35.09 18.15
CA VAL A 133 34.76 -36.28 18.74
C VAL A 133 34.30 -37.31 17.68
N LEU A 134 34.24 -36.92 16.41
CA LEU A 134 33.77 -37.80 15.32
C LEU A 134 34.87 -38.60 14.62
N ILE A 135 36.16 -38.35 14.89
CA ILE A 135 37.26 -38.98 14.12
C ILE A 135 37.86 -40.21 14.83
N ASN A 136 37.68 -40.41 16.14
CA ASN A 136 38.40 -41.47 16.87
C ASN A 136 37.56 -42.65 17.41
N ARG A 137 36.43 -43.00 16.77
CA ARG A 137 35.67 -44.23 17.12
C ARG A 137 35.50 -45.25 15.99
N VAL A 138 36.22 -45.07 14.89
CA VAL A 138 36.36 -46.08 13.84
C VAL A 138 37.84 -46.40 13.69
N GLU A 139 38.45 -46.95 14.74
CA GLU A 139 39.54 -47.89 14.59
C GLU A 139 39.75 -48.64 15.91
N ILE A 140 39.79 -49.97 15.79
CA ILE A 140 39.96 -51.06 16.79
C ILE A 140 38.65 -51.71 17.23
#